data_AF-A0A395IK73-F1
#
_entry.id   AF-A0A395IK73-F1
#
_cell.length_a   1.000
_cell.length_b   1.000
_cell.length_c   1.000
_cell.angle_alpha   90.00
_cell.angle_beta   90.00
_cell.angle_gamma   90.00
#
_symmetry.space_group_name_H-M   'P 1'
#
loop_
_entity.id
_entity.type
_entity.pdbx_description
1 polymer ?
#
loop_
_entity_poly.entity_id
_entity_poly.type
_entity_poly.pdbx_seq_one_letter_code
_entity_poly.pdbx_strand_id
1 'polypeptide(L)'
;MLQGVLSGWIVVADCCSVIEAQTRQLITTNRDKSSKMSTSTKKPAGKTQRSAIADVVAREYTIHLHKRLHGVSFKKRAPKAIKEIKAFATLSMGTSDVRLDPQLNKKVWEAGIKGVPFRLRVRISRKRNDEEGAKEKLYSYVQAVNVQNPKGLHTVVVEDA
;
A
#
# COMPACT_ATOMS: atom_id res chain seq x y z
N MET A 1 27.50 -41.33 61.34
CA MET A 1 28.87 -41.87 61.37
C MET A 1 29.33 -42.07 59.94
N LEU A 2 30.55 -41.60 59.65
CA LEU A 2 31.37 -41.74 58.43
C LEU A 2 30.93 -40.94 57.19
N GLN A 3 31.62 -39.80 56.95
CA GLN A 3 32.68 -39.57 55.92
C GLN A 3 32.04 -39.25 54.55
N GLY A 4 32.10 -38.04 53.95
CA GLY A 4 33.24 -37.14 53.72
C GLY A 4 34.21 -37.77 52.70
N VAL A 5 34.65 -37.19 51.58
CA VAL A 5 34.53 -35.88 50.91
C VAL A 5 35.12 -36.08 49.47
N LEU A 6 34.88 -35.12 48.57
CA LEU A 6 35.79 -34.62 47.49
C LEU A 6 36.03 -35.45 46.21
N SER A 7 35.51 -34.92 45.09
CA SER A 7 36.22 -34.54 43.85
C SER A 7 35.16 -34.44 42.74
N GLY A 8 35.04 -33.39 41.92
CA GLY A 8 36.01 -32.41 41.48
C GLY A 8 36.06 -32.45 39.94
N TRP A 9 35.31 -31.56 39.31
CA TRP A 9 35.63 -30.87 38.05
C TRP A 9 35.43 -31.57 36.67
N ILE A 10 34.70 -30.82 35.81
CA ILE A 10 35.10 -30.38 34.45
C ILE A 10 34.69 -31.18 33.20
N VAL A 11 33.76 -30.53 32.46
CA VAL A 11 33.76 -30.14 31.02
C VAL A 11 33.46 -31.17 29.90
N VAL A 12 32.27 -30.95 29.32
CA VAL A 12 31.83 -30.94 27.91
C VAL A 12 32.90 -30.91 26.81
N ALA A 13 32.85 -31.83 25.82
CA ALA A 13 32.75 -31.56 24.36
C ALA A 13 33.17 -32.74 23.44
N ASP A 14 32.35 -32.93 22.41
CA ASP A 14 32.61 -33.39 21.02
C ASP A 14 33.29 -34.73 20.67
N CYS A 15 32.54 -35.54 19.91
CA CYS A 15 32.97 -36.26 18.70
C CYS A 15 31.71 -36.90 18.05
N CYS A 16 30.95 -36.16 17.25
CA CYS A 16 31.11 -36.05 15.79
C CYS A 16 31.13 -37.42 15.10
N SER A 17 29.93 -37.96 14.89
CA SER A 17 29.65 -39.26 14.28
C SER A 17 30.00 -39.30 12.80
N VAL A 18 31.02 -40.10 12.51
CA VAL A 18 31.40 -40.65 11.21
C VAL A 18 30.50 -41.87 10.97
N ILE A 19 29.80 -41.94 9.83
CA ILE A 19 29.53 -43.13 8.99
C ILE A 19 28.49 -42.76 7.90
N GLU A 20 28.71 -43.29 6.70
CA GLU A 20 27.91 -43.20 5.45
C GLU A 20 28.23 -42.06 4.47
N ALA A 21 29.45 -42.15 3.95
CA ALA A 21 29.78 -41.71 2.60
C ALA A 21 29.32 -42.75 1.55
N GLN A 22 29.03 -42.26 0.34
CA GLN A 22 28.89 -42.97 -0.95
C GLN A 22 27.48 -43.26 -1.48
N THR A 23 26.79 -42.19 -1.89
CA THR A 23 25.95 -42.24 -3.09
C THR A 23 26.33 -41.09 -4.05
N ARG A 24 27.15 -41.47 -5.03
CA ARG A 24 27.26 -41.02 -6.43
C ARG A 24 27.28 -39.51 -6.76
N GLN A 25 28.38 -39.15 -7.42
CA GLN A 25 28.77 -37.88 -8.04
C GLN A 25 27.91 -37.44 -9.24
N LEU A 26 28.19 -36.19 -9.67
CA LEU A 26 27.53 -35.29 -10.64
C LEU A 26 26.50 -34.43 -9.90
N ILE A 27 26.74 -33.16 -9.55
CA ILE A 27 27.16 -32.04 -10.41
C ILE A 27 27.82 -30.97 -9.51
N THR A 28 29.14 -30.84 -9.53
CA THR A 28 29.80 -29.57 -9.23
C THR A 28 29.85 -28.75 -10.52
N THR A 29 29.93 -27.42 -10.36
CA THR A 29 29.98 -26.35 -11.38
C THR A 29 28.65 -25.71 -11.76
N ASN A 30 28.69 -24.37 -11.79
CA ASN A 30 27.67 -23.37 -12.17
C ASN A 30 27.02 -22.56 -11.03
N ARG A 31 27.89 -21.95 -10.21
CA ARG A 31 27.85 -20.49 -10.02
C ARG A 31 28.01 -19.82 -11.39
N ASP A 32 27.31 -18.70 -11.58
CA ASP A 32 27.44 -17.75 -12.69
C ASP A 32 26.82 -18.14 -14.05
N LYS A 33 25.54 -17.80 -14.22
CA LYS A 33 25.03 -17.29 -15.51
C LYS A 33 24.46 -15.89 -15.35
N SER A 34 25.39 -14.95 -15.27
CA SER A 34 25.26 -13.62 -15.84
C SER A 34 24.83 -13.75 -17.30
N SER A 35 23.61 -13.33 -17.62
CA SER A 35 23.21 -13.02 -18.99
C SER A 35 22.93 -11.53 -19.07
N LYS A 36 23.92 -10.81 -19.60
CA LYS A 36 23.83 -9.44 -20.07
C LYS A 36 22.76 -9.38 -21.16
N MET A 37 21.62 -8.72 -20.90
CA MET A 37 20.79 -8.20 -21.98
C MET A 37 21.34 -6.83 -22.39
N SER A 38 21.60 -6.72 -23.68
CA SER A 38 22.17 -5.57 -24.36
C SER A 38 21.23 -4.37 -24.41
N THR A 39 21.86 -3.23 -24.18
CA THR A 39 21.51 -1.84 -24.47
C THR A 39 20.40 -1.58 -25.50
N SER A 40 19.34 -0.89 -25.06
CA SER A 40 18.79 0.24 -25.81
C SER A 40 18.67 1.42 -24.84
N THR A 41 19.68 2.29 -24.86
CA THR A 41 19.73 3.54 -24.11
C THR A 41 18.76 4.52 -24.77
N LYS A 42 17.47 4.46 -24.42
CA LYS A 42 16.55 5.57 -24.68
C LYS A 42 16.92 6.70 -23.71
N LYS A 43 17.59 7.74 -24.21
CA LYS A 43 17.70 9.05 -23.53
C LYS A 43 16.30 9.42 -23.01
N PRO A 44 16.08 9.64 -21.69
CA PRO A 44 14.86 10.31 -21.29
C PRO A 44 14.96 11.74 -21.82
N ALA A 45 14.06 12.03 -22.75
CA ALA A 45 13.77 13.36 -23.27
C ALA A 45 13.72 14.36 -22.11
N GLY A 46 14.16 15.60 -22.40
CA GLY A 46 14.25 16.70 -21.46
C GLY A 46 13.04 16.74 -20.54
N LYS A 47 13.32 16.83 -19.24
CA LYS A 47 12.32 16.98 -18.18
C LYS A 47 11.65 18.33 -18.44
N THR A 48 10.53 18.33 -19.15
CA THR A 48 9.64 19.49 -19.19
C THR A 48 9.27 19.76 -17.74
N GLN A 49 9.77 20.86 -17.20
CA GLN A 49 9.58 21.24 -15.81
C GLN A 49 8.06 21.35 -15.58
N ARG A 50 7.47 20.38 -14.88
CA ARG A 50 6.03 20.44 -14.58
C ARG A 50 5.80 21.70 -13.75
N SER A 51 4.96 22.59 -14.26
CA SER A 51 4.66 23.86 -13.62
C SER A 51 3.94 23.64 -12.29
N ALA A 52 4.26 24.47 -11.30
CA ALA A 52 3.66 24.48 -9.96
C ALA A 52 2.12 24.41 -9.94
N ILE A 53 1.46 24.95 -10.96
CA ILE A 53 0.00 24.96 -11.13
C ILE A 53 -0.54 23.58 -11.51
N ALA A 54 0.21 22.80 -12.30
CA ALA A 54 -0.18 21.44 -12.68
C ALA A 54 -0.16 20.47 -11.48
N ASP A 55 0.43 20.89 -10.36
CA ASP A 55 0.43 20.10 -9.14
C ASP A 55 -0.87 20.24 -8.35
N VAL A 56 -1.60 21.35 -8.47
CA VAL A 56 -2.90 21.50 -7.81
C VAL A 56 -3.97 20.98 -8.76
N VAL A 57 -4.64 19.90 -8.38
CA VAL A 57 -5.56 19.18 -9.25
C VAL A 57 -6.75 18.70 -8.44
N ALA A 58 -7.95 19.05 -8.90
CA ALA A 58 -9.19 18.49 -8.39
C ALA A 58 -9.84 17.62 -9.46
N ARG A 59 -10.21 16.40 -9.08
CA ARG A 59 -10.86 15.43 -9.96
C ARG A 59 -11.96 14.71 -9.23
N GLU A 60 -13.03 14.44 -9.95
CA GLU A 60 -14.09 13.58 -9.49
C GLU A 60 -13.95 12.18 -10.07
N TYR A 61 -14.07 11.20 -9.18
CA TYR A 61 -13.99 9.79 -9.47
C TYR A 61 -15.23 9.06 -9.01
N THR A 62 -15.56 8.00 -9.73
CA THR A 62 -16.53 7.01 -9.27
C THR A 62 -15.77 5.80 -8.76
N ILE A 63 -15.81 5.55 -7.46
CA ILE A 63 -15.16 4.39 -6.84
C ILE A 63 -16.15 3.21 -6.84
N HIS A 64 -15.75 2.10 -7.44
CA HIS A 64 -16.51 0.85 -7.39
C HIS A 64 -16.15 0.05 -6.12
N LEU A 65 -16.82 0.35 -5.01
CA LEU A 65 -16.56 -0.28 -3.71
C LEU A 65 -16.97 -1.76 -3.68
N HIS A 66 -18.03 -2.15 -4.38
CA HIS A 66 -18.48 -3.55 -4.39
C HIS A 66 -17.41 -4.54 -4.91
N LYS A 67 -16.62 -4.15 -5.92
CA LYS A 67 -15.51 -5.00 -6.43
C LYS A 67 -14.37 -5.10 -5.42
N ARG A 68 -14.03 -4.00 -4.75
CA ARG A 68 -12.93 -3.94 -3.77
C ARG A 68 -13.27 -4.66 -2.46
N LEU A 69 -14.54 -4.75 -2.13
CA LEU A 69 -15.05 -5.35 -0.89
C LEU A 69 -15.60 -6.76 -1.09
N HIS A 70 -15.36 -7.37 -2.25
CA HIS A 70 -15.78 -8.73 -2.53
C HIS A 70 -15.07 -9.72 -1.58
N GLY A 71 -15.84 -10.65 -0.99
CA GLY A 71 -15.30 -11.65 -0.06
C GLY A 71 -14.91 -11.15 1.34
N VAL A 72 -15.14 -9.86 1.66
CA VAL A 72 -14.82 -9.32 2.99
C VAL A 72 -15.91 -9.70 4.00
N SER A 73 -15.50 -10.10 5.21
CA SER A 73 -16.43 -10.38 6.29
C SER A 73 -17.26 -9.14 6.68
N PHE A 74 -18.53 -9.36 6.99
CA PHE A 74 -19.49 -8.28 7.22
C PHE A 74 -19.08 -7.30 8.32
N LYS A 75 -18.43 -7.77 9.39
CA LYS A 75 -17.95 -6.94 10.49
C LYS A 75 -16.79 -6.00 10.09
N LYS A 76 -16.10 -6.29 8.99
CA LYS A 76 -14.93 -5.52 8.54
C LYS A 76 -15.20 -4.73 7.26
N ARG A 77 -16.42 -4.77 6.72
CA ARG A 77 -16.74 -4.23 5.38
C ARG A 77 -16.63 -2.70 5.30
N ALA A 78 -17.32 -1.96 6.16
CA ALA A 78 -17.20 -0.49 6.24
C ALA A 78 -15.78 0.01 6.58
N PRO A 79 -15.08 -0.50 7.62
CA PRO A 79 -13.71 -0.04 7.90
C PRO A 79 -12.73 -0.41 6.79
N LYS A 80 -12.94 -1.54 6.10
CA LYS A 80 -12.16 -1.88 4.90
C LYS A 80 -12.48 -0.91 3.75
N ALA A 81 -13.73 -0.51 3.56
CA ALA A 81 -14.12 0.46 2.53
C ALA A 81 -13.36 1.79 2.67
N ILE A 82 -13.23 2.29 3.89
CA ILE A 82 -12.47 3.52 4.19
C ILE A 82 -11.00 3.36 3.82
N LYS A 83 -10.38 2.21 4.16
CA LYS A 83 -8.99 1.91 3.78
C LYS A 83 -8.82 1.85 2.26
N GLU A 84 -9.78 1.25 1.56
CA GLU A 84 -9.78 1.18 0.09
C GLU A 84 -9.96 2.56 -0.56
N ILE A 85 -10.76 3.45 0.03
CA ILE A 85 -10.88 4.84 -0.44
C ILE A 85 -9.56 5.59 -0.26
N LYS A 86 -8.89 5.43 0.89
CA LYS A 86 -7.55 5.98 1.09
C LYS A 86 -6.55 5.44 0.07
N ALA A 87 -6.52 4.12 -0.13
CA ALA A 87 -5.64 3.49 -1.12
C ALA A 87 -5.94 3.94 -2.56
N PHE A 88 -7.20 4.25 -2.88
CA PHE A 88 -7.57 4.81 -4.17
C PHE A 88 -7.04 6.25 -4.33
N ALA A 89 -7.13 7.08 -3.30
CA ALA A 89 -6.61 8.44 -3.31
C ALA A 89 -5.07 8.46 -3.44
N THR A 90 -4.37 7.60 -2.70
CA THR A 90 -2.90 7.48 -2.81
C THR A 90 -2.48 7.04 -4.22
N LEU A 91 -3.19 6.07 -4.82
CA LEU A 91 -2.89 5.58 -6.18
C LEU A 91 -3.18 6.64 -7.26
N SER A 92 -4.27 7.37 -7.14
CA SER A 92 -4.71 8.33 -8.16
C SER A 92 -3.93 9.65 -8.13
N MET A 93 -3.58 10.14 -6.94
CA MET A 93 -2.90 11.43 -6.77
C MET A 93 -1.39 11.31 -6.50
N GLY A 94 -0.93 10.13 -6.06
CA GLY A 94 0.47 9.88 -5.74
C GLY A 94 0.96 10.53 -4.44
N THR A 95 0.06 10.92 -3.54
CA THR A 95 0.41 11.49 -2.22
C THR A 95 0.36 10.42 -1.14
N SER A 96 1.18 10.54 -0.09
CA SER A 96 1.07 9.62 1.05
C SER A 96 0.14 10.17 2.14
N ASP A 97 0.06 11.49 2.32
CA ASP A 97 -0.96 12.12 3.16
C ASP A 97 -2.33 12.18 2.45
N VAL A 98 -3.31 11.50 3.04
CA VAL A 98 -4.70 11.46 2.57
C VAL A 98 -5.64 11.76 3.73
N ARG A 99 -6.32 12.90 3.62
CA ARG A 99 -7.29 13.40 4.58
C ARG A 99 -8.71 13.12 4.06
N LEU A 100 -9.51 12.44 4.88
CA LEU A 100 -10.90 12.14 4.55
C LEU A 100 -11.82 13.17 5.18
N ASP A 101 -12.79 13.65 4.42
CA ASP A 101 -13.87 14.49 4.93
C ASP A 101 -14.78 13.68 5.89
N PRO A 102 -15.17 14.22 7.06
CA PRO A 102 -16.21 13.64 7.90
C PRO A 102 -17.53 13.33 7.16
N GLN A 103 -17.90 14.10 6.14
CA GLN A 103 -19.14 13.82 5.37
C GLN A 103 -19.03 12.52 4.57
N LEU A 104 -17.86 12.24 4.02
CA LEU A 104 -17.56 10.97 3.37
C LEU A 104 -17.67 9.79 4.34
N ASN A 105 -17.21 9.97 5.58
CA ASN A 105 -17.37 8.97 6.62
C ASN A 105 -18.86 8.71 6.88
N LYS A 106 -19.66 9.75 7.10
CA LYS A 106 -21.11 9.60 7.31
C LYS A 106 -21.78 8.82 6.18
N LYS A 107 -21.47 9.14 4.92
CA LYS A 107 -22.03 8.45 3.74
C LYS A 107 -21.66 6.98 3.65
N VAL A 108 -20.45 6.60 4.04
CA VAL A 108 -20.01 5.20 4.05
C VAL A 108 -20.67 4.41 5.19
N TRP A 109 -20.98 5.08 6.30
CA TRP A 109 -21.57 4.46 7.50
C TRP A 109 -23.09 4.61 7.61
N GLU A 110 -23.75 5.30 6.68
CA GLU A 110 -25.19 5.64 6.73
C GLU A 110 -26.09 4.40 6.89
N ALA A 111 -25.82 3.32 6.16
CA ALA A 111 -26.56 2.05 6.25
C ALA A 111 -25.86 1.01 7.16
N GLY A 112 -24.95 1.45 8.03
CA GLY A 112 -24.24 0.63 9.01
C GLY A 112 -23.09 -0.19 8.44
N ILE A 113 -22.59 -1.15 9.24
CA ILE A 113 -21.32 -1.85 8.96
C ILE A 113 -21.34 -2.73 7.70
N LYS A 114 -22.53 -3.22 7.32
CA LYS A 114 -22.76 -4.05 6.13
C LYS A 114 -23.18 -3.23 4.92
N GLY A 115 -23.86 -2.11 5.14
CA GLY A 115 -24.51 -1.29 4.12
C GLY A 115 -23.57 -0.30 3.42
N VAL A 116 -22.41 -0.76 2.95
CA VAL A 116 -21.52 0.12 2.18
C VAL A 116 -22.11 0.36 0.79
N PRO A 117 -22.19 1.62 0.30
CA PRO A 117 -22.65 1.91 -1.05
C PRO A 117 -21.85 1.14 -2.10
N PHE A 118 -22.51 0.57 -3.10
CA PHE A 118 -21.81 -0.21 -4.15
C PHE A 118 -20.87 0.63 -5.00
N ARG A 119 -21.28 1.87 -5.24
CA ARG A 119 -20.52 2.89 -5.97
C ARG A 119 -20.64 4.21 -5.21
N LEU A 120 -19.53 4.95 -5.15
CA LEU A 120 -19.47 6.23 -4.47
C LEU A 120 -18.80 7.24 -5.39
N ARG A 121 -19.45 8.40 -5.60
CA ARG A 121 -18.85 9.53 -6.30
C ARG A 121 -18.07 10.35 -5.30
N VAL A 122 -16.81 10.58 -5.59
CA VAL A 122 -15.85 11.20 -4.68
C VAL A 122 -15.10 12.28 -5.44
N ARG A 123 -14.97 13.45 -4.83
CA ARG A 123 -14.08 14.51 -5.29
C ARG A 123 -12.77 14.41 -4.52
N ILE A 124 -11.66 14.36 -5.24
CA ILE A 124 -10.33 14.34 -4.66
C ILE A 124 -9.63 15.62 -5.12
N SER A 125 -9.28 16.48 -4.18
CA SER A 125 -8.52 17.70 -4.43
C SER A 125 -7.13 17.54 -3.83
N ARG A 126 -6.10 17.66 -4.65
CA ARG A 126 -4.70 17.72 -4.21
C ARG A 126 -4.35 19.17 -3.93
N LYS A 127 -4.10 19.50 -2.66
CA LYS A 127 -3.81 20.85 -2.18
C LYS A 127 -2.39 20.93 -1.62
N ARG A 128 -1.82 22.13 -1.62
CA ARG A 128 -0.54 22.42 -0.95
C ARG A 128 -0.78 22.61 0.54
N ASN A 129 0.19 22.19 1.34
CA ASN A 129 0.18 22.43 2.77
C ASN A 129 0.96 23.69 3.10
N ASP A 130 0.35 24.58 3.90
CA ASP A 130 0.94 25.87 4.30
C ASP A 130 1.54 25.83 5.72
N GLU A 131 1.39 24.72 6.46
CA GLU A 131 2.04 24.53 7.76
C GLU A 131 3.54 24.21 7.62
N GLU A 132 4.40 25.06 8.18
CA GLU A 132 5.88 25.01 8.08
C GLU A 132 6.56 23.74 8.66
N GLY A 133 5.81 22.81 9.26
CA GLY A 133 6.33 21.59 9.89
C GLY A 133 5.98 20.27 9.19
N ALA A 134 5.35 20.30 8.03
CA ALA A 134 4.79 19.09 7.42
C ALA A 134 5.84 18.23 6.68
N LYS A 135 5.76 16.91 6.87
CA LYS A 135 6.62 15.93 6.19
C LYS A 135 6.41 15.90 4.67
N GLU A 136 5.20 16.21 4.20
CA GLU A 136 4.86 16.28 2.78
C GLU A 136 4.31 17.66 2.41
N LYS A 137 4.71 18.15 1.23
CA LYS A 137 4.29 19.45 0.69
C LYS A 137 2.85 19.44 0.13
N LEU A 138 2.35 18.26 -0.24
CA LEU A 138 1.06 18.08 -0.90
C LEU A 138 0.24 17.08 -0.08
N TYR A 139 -1.05 17.37 0.10
CA TYR A 139 -2.00 16.41 0.67
C TYR A 139 -3.19 16.25 -0.26
N SER A 140 -3.81 15.07 -0.22
CA SER A 140 -5.07 14.82 -0.90
C SER A 140 -6.23 14.94 0.08
N TYR A 141 -7.21 15.78 -0.25
CA TYR A 141 -8.46 15.89 0.49
C TYR A 141 -9.58 15.20 -0.29
N VAL A 142 -10.34 14.34 0.40
CA VAL A 142 -11.33 13.46 -0.21
C VAL A 142 -12.72 13.80 0.31
N GLN A 143 -13.60 14.25 -0.58
CA GLN A 143 -14.98 14.64 -0.27
C GLN A 143 -15.99 13.71 -0.95
N ALA A 144 -17.14 13.50 -0.30
CA ALA A 144 -18.27 12.81 -0.93
C ALA A 144 -19.04 13.78 -1.82
N VAL A 145 -19.36 13.35 -3.04
CA VAL A 145 -20.29 14.06 -3.91
C VAL A 145 -21.61 13.30 -3.91
N ASN A 146 -22.67 13.98 -3.49
CA ASN A 146 -23.99 13.38 -3.45
C ASN A 146 -24.58 13.39 -4.87
N VAL A 147 -24.56 12.24 -5.54
CA VAL A 147 -25.20 12.03 -6.85
C VAL A 147 -26.20 10.89 -6.71
N GLN A 148 -27.41 11.08 -7.23
CA GLN A 148 -28.49 10.08 -7.15
C GLN A 148 -28.12 8.77 -7.87
N ASN A 149 -27.44 8.86 -9.02
CA ASN A 149 -26.97 7.69 -9.75
C ASN A 149 -25.51 7.83 -10.22
N PRO A 150 -24.54 7.16 -9.57
CA PRO A 150 -23.12 7.23 -9.93
C PRO A 150 -22.72 6.31 -11.12
N LYS A 151 -23.67 5.61 -11.76
CA LYS A 151 -23.36 4.72 -12.89
C LYS A 151 -23.09 5.52 -14.17
N GLY A 152 -22.02 5.17 -14.89
CA GLY A 152 -21.70 5.78 -16.20
C GLY A 152 -20.95 7.12 -16.13
N LEU A 153 -20.76 7.69 -14.94
CA LEU A 153 -19.98 8.93 -14.79
C LEU A 153 -18.49 8.65 -14.93
N HIS A 154 -17.88 9.27 -15.94
CA HIS A 154 -16.44 9.25 -16.18
C HIS A 154 -15.70 10.14 -15.17
N THR A 155 -14.37 10.10 -15.22
CA THR A 155 -13.53 10.99 -14.43
C THR A 155 -13.61 12.40 -15.01
N VAL A 156 -13.96 13.37 -14.17
CA VAL A 156 -14.11 14.78 -14.58
C VAL A 156 -13.07 15.59 -13.80
N VAL A 157 -12.35 16.46 -14.49
CA VAL A 157 -11.49 17.46 -13.82
C VAL A 157 -12.41 18.58 -13.35
N VAL A 158 -12.32 18.93 -12.07
CA VAL A 158 -13.09 20.03 -11.49
C VAL A 158 -12.15 21.21 -11.33
N GLU A 159 -12.59 22.38 -11.76
CA GLU A 159 -11.95 23.64 -11.45
C GLU A 159 -12.52 24.11 -10.11
N ASP A 160 -11.71 24.03 -9.05
CA ASP A 160 -12.05 24.64 -7.77
C ASP A 160 -11.83 26.16 -7.97
N ALA A 161 -12.92 26.92 -8.10
CA ALA A 161 -12.94 28.37 -8.29
C ALA A 161 -12.47 29.14 -7.05
#